data_AF-A0A381QXQ6-F1
#
_entry.id   AF-A0A381QXQ6-F1
#
_cell.length_a   1.000
_cell.length_b   1.000
_cell.length_c   1.000
_cell.angle_alpha   90.00
_cell.angle_beta   90.00
_cell.angle_gamma   90.00
#
_symmetry.space_group_name_H-M   'P 1'
#
loop_
_entity.id
_entity.type
_entity.pdbx_description
1 polymer ?
#
loop_
_entity_poly.entity_id
_entity_poly.type
_entity_poly.pdbx_seq_one_letter_code
_entity_poly.pdbx_strand_id
1 'polypeptide(L)'
;MDMAKESEGLPDSEKTDHNKIYGCTSQAWVVGDCDDNSTFIFRTESDAMIVKGLLVLLEKIFNGKPVDEILSVNSTDILNSVGLDGAITSQRTNGFSNAVEKIQGIVK
;
A
#
# COMPACT_ATOMS: atom_id res chain seq x y z
N MET A 1 10.74 9.08 11.69
CA MET A 1 11.61 8.09 11.01
C MET A 1 11.28 6.66 11.46
N ASP A 2 10.18 6.45 12.19
CA ASP A 2 9.96 5.22 12.96
C ASP A 2 8.94 4.25 12.35
N MET A 3 8.16 4.66 11.34
CA MET A 3 7.18 3.76 10.71
C MET A 3 7.81 2.73 9.76
N ALA A 4 8.98 3.02 9.17
CA ALA A 4 9.62 2.15 8.18
C ALA A 4 10.23 0.85 8.77
N LYS A 5 10.30 0.74 10.11
CA LYS A 5 10.84 -0.43 10.82
C LYS A 5 9.78 -1.47 11.23
N GLU A 6 8.50 -1.16 11.08
CA GLU A 6 7.41 -2.06 11.53
C GLU A 6 6.91 -3.00 10.42
N SER A 7 7.23 -2.74 9.15
CA SER A 7 6.90 -3.66 8.06
C SER A 7 7.96 -4.75 7.99
N GLU A 8 7.52 -6.02 8.07
CA GLU A 8 8.35 -7.20 7.85
C GLU A 8 8.97 -7.23 6.44
N GLY A 9 8.54 -6.32 5.56
CA GLY A 9 9.00 -6.22 4.18
C GLY A 9 8.58 -7.43 3.36
N LEU A 10 9.22 -7.59 2.21
CA LEU A 10 9.01 -8.73 1.33
C LEU A 10 10.34 -9.44 1.05
N PRO A 11 10.42 -10.79 1.19
CA PRO A 11 11.54 -11.57 0.66
C PRO A 11 11.63 -11.40 -0.87
N ASP A 12 12.83 -11.60 -1.41
CA ASP A 12 13.07 -11.40 -2.84
C ASP A 12 12.23 -12.33 -3.74
N SER A 13 11.83 -13.50 -3.24
CA SER A 13 10.91 -14.41 -3.93
C SER A 13 9.52 -13.83 -4.14
N GLU A 14 9.09 -12.87 -3.33
CA GLU A 14 7.80 -12.20 -3.44
C GLU A 14 7.88 -10.88 -4.22
N LYS A 15 9.08 -10.37 -4.55
CA LYS A 15 9.29 -9.18 -5.37
C LYS A 15 9.18 -9.47 -6.87
N THR A 16 8.07 -10.08 -7.26
CA THR A 16 7.79 -10.47 -8.65
C THR A 16 7.04 -9.39 -9.42
N ASP A 17 7.02 -9.47 -10.75
CA ASP A 17 6.21 -8.55 -11.58
C ASP A 17 4.70 -8.68 -11.31
N HIS A 18 4.25 -9.82 -10.78
CA HIS A 18 2.87 -10.03 -10.35
C HIS A 18 2.51 -9.17 -9.13
N ASN A 19 3.41 -9.04 -8.17
CA ASN A 19 3.21 -8.28 -6.93
C ASN A 19 3.56 -6.80 -7.07
N LYS A 20 4.08 -6.39 -8.24
CA LYS A 20 4.60 -5.04 -8.47
C LYS A 20 3.47 -4.00 -8.56
N ILE A 21 3.73 -2.84 -7.95
CA ILE A 21 2.91 -1.63 -8.07
C ILE A 21 3.52 -0.77 -9.19
N TYR A 22 2.74 -0.52 -10.24
CA TYR A 22 3.19 0.27 -11.39
C TYR A 22 2.88 1.75 -11.21
N GLY A 23 3.65 2.62 -11.88
CA GLY A 23 3.43 4.08 -11.90
C GLY A 23 4.16 4.87 -10.80
N CYS A 24 4.94 4.20 -9.94
CA CYS A 24 5.96 4.82 -9.11
C CYS A 24 7.29 4.95 -9.89
N THR A 25 8.07 6.00 -9.63
CA THR A 25 9.48 6.10 -10.09
C THR A 25 10.39 5.14 -9.35
N SER A 26 10.03 4.83 -8.10
CA SER A 26 10.62 3.80 -7.25
C SER A 26 9.96 2.45 -7.52
N GLN A 27 10.68 1.36 -7.30
CA GLN A 27 10.08 0.04 -7.31
C GLN A 27 9.30 -0.20 -6.01
N ALA A 28 8.12 -0.79 -6.13
CA ALA A 28 7.26 -1.11 -5.01
C ALA A 28 6.48 -2.40 -5.29
N TRP A 29 6.20 -3.15 -4.24
CA TRP A 29 5.47 -4.41 -4.29
C TRP A 29 4.48 -4.51 -3.14
N VAL A 30 3.43 -5.28 -3.36
CA VAL A 30 2.43 -5.63 -2.35
C VAL A 30 2.00 -7.09 -2.53
N VAL A 31 1.91 -7.79 -1.42
CA VAL A 31 1.30 -9.12 -1.30
C VAL A 31 0.11 -8.98 -0.36
N GLY A 32 -0.97 -9.69 -0.65
CA GLY A 32 -2.15 -9.75 0.21
C GLY A 32 -2.63 -11.19 0.35
N ASP A 33 -2.88 -11.61 1.58
CA ASP A 33 -3.37 -12.93 1.94
C ASP A 33 -4.68 -12.77 2.72
N CYS A 34 -5.67 -13.62 2.42
CA CYS A 34 -6.93 -13.67 3.16
C CYS A 34 -6.78 -14.64 4.35
N ASP A 35 -7.21 -14.22 5.54
CA ASP A 35 -7.19 -15.04 6.75
C ASP A 35 -8.49 -15.85 6.92
N ASP A 36 -8.51 -16.73 7.92
CA ASP A 36 -9.66 -17.57 8.24
C ASP A 36 -10.92 -16.76 8.63
N ASN A 37 -10.76 -15.49 9.00
CA ASN A 37 -11.86 -14.59 9.36
C ASN A 37 -12.40 -13.79 8.18
N SER A 38 -12.01 -14.11 6.94
CA SER A 38 -12.38 -13.34 5.75
C SER A 38 -11.91 -11.89 5.78
N THR A 39 -10.78 -11.64 6.44
CA THR A 39 -10.07 -10.36 6.45
C THR A 39 -8.72 -10.50 5.75
N PHE A 40 -8.15 -9.38 5.30
CA PHE A 40 -6.88 -9.42 4.57
C PHE A 40 -5.71 -8.90 5.40
N ILE A 41 -4.55 -9.49 5.16
CA ILE A 41 -3.25 -9.03 5.64
C ILE A 41 -2.39 -8.68 4.42
N PHE A 42 -1.91 -7.45 4.37
CA PHE A 42 -1.03 -6.93 3.34
C PHE A 42 0.38 -6.71 3.87
N ARG A 43 1.36 -7.02 3.02
CA ARG A 43 2.79 -6.76 3.22
C ARG A 43 3.34 -6.03 2.00
N THR A 44 4.13 -4.99 2.24
CA THR A 44 4.64 -4.11 1.19
C THR A 44 6.15 -3.91 1.29
N GLU A 45 6.78 -3.56 0.17
CA GLU A 45 8.18 -3.15 0.16
C GLU A 45 8.42 -2.12 -0.94
N SER A 46 9.38 -1.21 -0.75
CA SER A 46 9.83 -0.28 -1.77
C SER A 46 11.32 0.07 -1.62
N ASP A 47 12.00 0.29 -2.75
CA ASP A 47 13.38 0.77 -2.79
C ASP A 47 13.52 2.26 -2.39
N ALA A 48 12.42 3.01 -2.28
CA ALA A 48 12.40 4.40 -1.84
C ALA A 48 11.78 4.55 -0.45
N MET A 49 12.54 5.11 0.50
CA MET A 49 12.12 5.27 1.90
C MET A 49 10.81 6.05 2.09
N ILE A 50 10.57 7.10 1.28
CA ILE A 50 9.33 7.88 1.36
C ILE A 50 8.13 7.04 0.91
N VAL A 51 8.29 6.27 -0.17
CA VAL A 51 7.23 5.40 -0.69
C VAL A 51 6.98 4.24 0.28
N LYS A 52 8.04 3.64 0.84
CA LYS A 52 7.92 2.65 1.92
C LYS A 52 7.08 3.19 3.09
N GLY A 53 7.34 4.42 3.55
CA GLY A 53 6.55 5.03 4.63
C GLY A 53 5.06 5.18 4.30
N LEU A 54 4.72 5.53 3.05
CA LEU A 54 3.34 5.61 2.58
C LEU A 54 2.67 4.23 2.46
N LEU A 55 3.41 3.21 2.03
CA LEU A 55 2.88 1.85 1.93
C LEU A 55 2.61 1.24 3.31
N VAL A 56 3.49 1.48 4.30
CA VAL A 56 3.23 1.08 5.69
C VAL A 56 1.99 1.75 6.27
N LEU A 57 1.68 2.99 5.87
CA LEU A 57 0.41 3.63 6.23
C LEU A 57 -0.77 2.85 5.65
N LEU A 58 -0.67 2.39 4.39
CA LEU A 58 -1.72 1.57 3.77
C LEU A 58 -1.88 0.22 4.48
N GLU A 59 -0.79 -0.47 4.82
CA GLU A 59 -0.84 -1.70 5.63
C GLU A 59 -1.66 -1.47 6.92
N LYS A 60 -1.42 -0.38 7.63
CA LYS A 60 -2.14 -0.04 8.87
C LYS A 60 -3.63 0.24 8.66
N ILE A 61 -4.01 0.77 7.49
CA ILE A 61 -5.40 1.08 7.15
C ILE A 61 -6.16 -0.19 6.74
N PHE A 62 -5.52 -1.07 5.98
CA PHE A 62 -6.18 -2.21 5.33
C PHE A 62 -6.05 -3.54 6.07
N ASN A 63 -5.02 -3.74 6.90
CA ASN A 63 -4.83 -5.03 7.59
C ASN A 63 -5.96 -5.29 8.59
N GLY A 64 -6.48 -6.52 8.56
CA GLY A 64 -7.60 -6.96 9.40
C GLY A 64 -8.97 -6.44 8.93
N LYS A 65 -9.06 -5.93 7.69
CA LYS A 65 -10.31 -5.45 7.10
C LYS A 65 -10.95 -6.48 6.16
N PRO A 66 -12.28 -6.57 6.12
CA PRO A 66 -12.99 -7.36 5.12
C PRO A 66 -12.96 -6.68 3.74
N VAL A 67 -13.26 -7.45 2.69
CA VAL A 67 -13.27 -6.99 1.28
C VAL A 67 -14.07 -5.70 1.10
N ASP A 68 -15.28 -5.62 1.65
CA ASP A 68 -16.17 -4.46 1.47
C ASP A 68 -15.56 -3.16 2.03
N GLU A 69 -14.91 -3.22 3.19
CA GLU A 69 -14.23 -2.07 3.77
C GLU A 69 -13.05 -1.66 2.89
N ILE A 70 -12.23 -2.61 2.42
CA ILE A 70 -11.07 -2.34 1.58
C ILE A 70 -11.48 -1.67 0.26
N LEU A 71 -12.54 -2.17 -0.38
CA LEU A 71 -13.07 -1.62 -1.63
C LEU A 71 -13.75 -0.25 -1.46
N SER A 72 -14.16 0.11 -0.24
CA SER A 72 -14.78 1.41 0.06
C SER A 72 -13.77 2.57 0.19
N VAL A 73 -12.49 2.25 0.40
CA VAL A 73 -11.46 3.26 0.68
C VAL A 73 -11.10 4.07 -0.57
N ASN A 74 -11.02 5.39 -0.40
CA ASN A 74 -10.57 6.33 -1.42
C ASN A 74 -9.17 6.87 -1.10
N SER A 75 -8.25 6.82 -2.08
CA SER A 75 -6.87 7.29 -1.90
C SER A 75 -6.75 8.78 -1.56
N THR A 76 -7.61 9.63 -2.12
CA THR A 76 -7.66 11.07 -1.85
C THR A 76 -8.07 11.35 -0.40
N ASP A 77 -9.05 10.62 0.11
CA ASP A 77 -9.52 10.78 1.49
C ASP A 77 -8.41 10.42 2.50
N ILE A 78 -7.63 9.38 2.21
CA ILE A 78 -6.46 9.04 3.04
C ILE A 78 -5.47 10.20 3.05
N LEU A 79 -5.04 10.69 1.88
CA LEU A 79 -4.05 11.77 1.77
C LEU A 79 -4.52 13.06 2.47
N ASN A 80 -5.80 13.39 2.34
CA ASN A 80 -6.43 14.50 3.04
C ASN A 80 -6.39 14.29 4.56
N SER A 81 -6.75 13.10 5.04
CA SER A 81 -6.81 12.79 6.48
C SER A 81 -5.44 12.87 7.17
N VAL A 82 -4.36 12.55 6.45
CA VAL A 82 -2.99 12.64 6.96
C VAL A 82 -2.29 13.96 6.63
N GLY A 83 -3.01 14.92 6.01
CA GLY A 83 -2.48 16.25 5.68
C GLY A 83 -1.37 16.23 4.64
N LEU A 84 -1.31 15.20 3.79
CA LEU A 84 -0.34 15.09 2.70
C LEU A 84 -0.85 15.63 1.37
N ASP A 85 -2.14 15.94 1.29
CA ASP A 85 -2.71 16.63 0.13
C ASP A 85 -2.03 18.00 -0.08
N GLY A 86 -1.56 18.24 -1.31
CA GLY A 86 -0.76 19.42 -1.66
C GLY A 86 0.67 19.46 -1.11
N ALA A 87 1.04 18.60 -0.15
CA ALA A 87 2.40 18.52 0.41
C ALA A 87 3.34 17.63 -0.41
N ILE A 88 2.78 16.76 -1.27
CA ILE A 88 3.54 15.86 -2.14
C ILE A 88 3.32 16.20 -3.62
N THR A 89 4.33 15.92 -4.45
CA THR A 89 4.26 16.10 -5.90
C THR A 89 3.18 15.19 -6.51
N SER A 90 2.56 15.61 -7.62
CA SER A 90 1.59 14.81 -8.38
C SER A 90 2.05 13.38 -8.67
N GLN A 91 3.35 13.18 -8.95
CA GLN A 91 3.91 11.85 -9.18
C GLN A 91 3.81 10.91 -7.97
N ARG A 92 3.96 11.44 -6.75
CA ARG A 92 3.84 10.67 -5.51
C ARG A 92 2.38 10.37 -5.18
N THR A 93 1.49 11.33 -5.44
CA THR A 93 0.04 11.12 -5.35
C THR A 93 -0.39 9.98 -6.27
N ASN A 94 0.06 9.98 -7.53
CA ASN A 94 -0.27 8.91 -8.49
C ASN A 94 0.28 7.56 -8.02
N GLY A 95 1.53 7.52 -7.53
CA GLY A 95 2.10 6.30 -6.97
C GLY A 95 1.31 5.75 -5.79
N PHE A 96 0.81 6.64 -4.92
CA PHE A 96 -0.04 6.27 -3.79
C PHE A 96 -1.40 5.74 -4.24
N SER A 97 -2.08 6.43 -5.16
CA SER A 97 -3.36 5.98 -5.72
C SER A 97 -3.22 4.62 -6.41
N ASN A 98 -2.16 4.39 -7.18
CA ASN A 98 -1.91 3.10 -7.83
C ASN A 98 -1.67 1.97 -6.81
N ALA A 99 -1.05 2.27 -5.67
CA ALA A 99 -0.88 1.29 -4.59
C ALA A 99 -2.24 0.88 -4.00
N VAL A 100 -3.14 1.84 -3.78
CA VAL A 100 -4.52 1.58 -3.33
C VAL A 100 -5.27 0.74 -4.36
N GLU A 101 -5.21 1.09 -5.64
CA GLU A 101 -5.84 0.30 -6.71
C GLU A 101 -5.30 -1.12 -6.80
N LYS A 102 -3.99 -1.31 -6.62
CA LYS A 102 -3.36 -2.64 -6.60
C LYS A 102 -3.87 -3.49 -5.44
N ILE A 103 -3.98 -2.92 -4.24
CA ILE A 103 -4.55 -3.59 -3.06
C ILE A 103 -6.00 -3.99 -3.33
N GLN A 104 -6.81 -3.07 -3.85
CA GLN A 104 -8.21 -3.36 -4.20
C GLN A 104 -8.33 -4.40 -5.31
N GLY A 105 -7.34 -4.52 -6.20
CA GLY A 105 -7.29 -5.57 -7.22
C GLY A 105 -6.93 -6.96 -6.67
N ILE A 106 -6.24 -7.05 -5.53
CA ILE A 106 -5.88 -8.33 -4.89
C ILE A 106 -7.11 -8.97 -4.20
N VAL A 107 -8.03 -8.16 -3.69
CA VAL A 107 -9.20 -8.63 -2.92
C VAL A 107 -10.44 -8.91 -3.77
N LYS A 108 -10.38 -8.63 -5.09
CA LYS A 108 -11.47 -8.88 -6.05
C LYS A 108 -11.36 -10.26 -6.65
#